data_AF-A0AAU7QAI3-F1
#
_entry.id   AF-A0AAU7QAI3-F1
#
_cell.length_a   1.000
_cell.length_b   1.000
_cell.length_c   1.000
_cell.angle_alpha   90.00
_cell.angle_beta   90.00
_cell.angle_gamma   90.00
#
_symmetry.space_group_name_H-M   'P 1'
#
loop_
_entity.id
_entity.type
_entity.pdbx_description
1 polymer ?
#
loop_
_entity_poly.entity_id
_entity_poly.type
_entity_poly.pdbx_seq_one_letter_code
_entity_poly.pdbx_strand_id
1 'polypeptide(L)'
;MEGNYKAYAKYINEDVYSTSFNRDKLLKPPHSVTSAIWFSKIHTKTAFFSAIDDFNKVTLTVNGGLNGYNDRLDFLRRGIESLKASHLIQLYHNKCYVFEQSDIYNSKLGALAWGIWHDPHSKRTGVQKSKNEAFKGYLRTKCLIEANPLTDKEKAKRWYGVLGNDLLIYINDRISTLNGVKR
;
A
#
# COMPACT_ATOMS: atom_id res chain seq x y z
N MET A 1 -5.20 -9.67 -12.83
CA MET A 1 -5.39 -10.89 -12.02
C MET A 1 -4.67 -12.09 -12.63
N GLU A 2 -4.89 -12.42 -13.91
CA GLU A 2 -4.26 -13.58 -14.59
C GLU A 2 -2.73 -13.67 -14.41
N GLY A 3 -2.02 -12.54 -14.38
CA GLY A 3 -0.55 -12.51 -14.21
C GLY A 3 -0.04 -13.19 -12.93
N ASN A 4 -0.74 -13.05 -11.80
CA ASN A 4 -0.29 -13.65 -10.53
C ASN A 4 -0.50 -15.16 -10.53
N TYR A 5 -1.62 -15.63 -11.08
CA TYR A 5 -1.90 -17.06 -11.22
C TYR A 5 -0.87 -17.75 -12.13
N LYS A 6 -0.54 -17.13 -13.27
CA LYS A 6 0.51 -17.62 -14.17
C LYS A 6 1.89 -17.64 -13.50
N ALA A 7 2.23 -16.59 -12.75
CA ALA A 7 3.50 -16.50 -12.04
C ALA A 7 3.63 -17.56 -10.93
N TYR A 8 2.56 -17.79 -10.16
CA TYR A 8 2.53 -18.86 -9.16
C TYR A 8 2.60 -20.24 -9.81
N ALA A 9 1.79 -20.50 -10.84
CA ALA A 9 1.81 -21.75 -11.61
C ALA A 9 3.22 -22.08 -12.14
N LYS A 10 3.91 -21.08 -12.69
CA LYS A 10 5.31 -21.23 -13.13
C LYS A 10 6.25 -21.56 -11.96
N TYR A 11 6.05 -20.96 -10.79
CA TYR A 11 6.89 -21.19 -9.61
C TYR A 11 6.77 -22.62 -9.08
N ILE A 12 5.55 -23.17 -9.04
CA ILE A 12 5.28 -24.53 -8.54
C ILE A 12 5.35 -25.61 -9.62
N ASN A 13 5.52 -25.21 -10.89
CA ASN A 13 5.46 -26.10 -12.06
C ASN A 13 4.15 -26.91 -12.15
N GLU A 14 3.01 -26.26 -11.88
CA GLU A 14 1.67 -26.86 -11.92
C GLU A 14 0.65 -25.85 -12.46
N ASP A 15 -0.24 -26.29 -13.34
CA ASP A 15 -1.33 -25.46 -13.83
C ASP A 15 -2.44 -25.31 -12.77
N VAL A 16 -2.65 -24.06 -12.36
CA VAL A 16 -3.67 -23.62 -11.41
C VAL A 16 -4.56 -22.49 -11.96
N TYR A 17 -4.57 -22.28 -13.29
CA TYR A 17 -5.22 -21.09 -13.85
C TYR A 17 -6.01 -21.29 -15.15
N SER A 18 -5.64 -22.26 -16.00
CA SER A 18 -6.15 -22.33 -17.39
C SER A 18 -7.65 -22.63 -17.49
N THR A 19 -8.18 -23.49 -16.60
CA THR A 19 -9.57 -23.93 -16.56
C THR A 19 -10.20 -23.64 -15.20
N SER A 20 -11.54 -23.74 -15.09
CA SER A 20 -12.22 -23.68 -13.79
C SER A 20 -11.70 -24.76 -12.84
N PHE A 21 -11.58 -26.00 -13.31
CA PHE A 21 -11.03 -27.12 -12.56
C PHE A 21 -9.62 -26.83 -12.02
N ASN A 22 -8.74 -26.23 -12.84
CA ASN A 22 -7.39 -25.86 -12.39
C ASN A 22 -7.42 -24.70 -11.38
N ARG A 23 -8.33 -23.74 -11.52
CA ARG A 23 -8.48 -22.65 -10.54
C ARG A 23 -8.99 -23.13 -9.19
N ASP A 24 -9.86 -24.15 -9.16
CA ASP A 24 -10.39 -24.71 -7.92
C ASP A 24 -9.31 -25.32 -7.02
N LYS A 25 -8.15 -25.67 -7.58
CA LYS A 25 -6.99 -26.10 -6.80
C LYS A 25 -6.58 -25.04 -5.77
N LEU A 26 -6.67 -23.75 -6.09
CA LEU A 26 -6.31 -22.65 -5.19
C LEU A 26 -7.28 -22.46 -4.03
N LEU A 27 -8.46 -23.07 -4.09
CA LEU A 27 -9.45 -23.03 -3.01
C LEU A 27 -9.18 -24.11 -1.95
N LYS A 28 -8.22 -25.02 -2.18
CA LYS A 28 -7.96 -26.18 -1.35
C LYS A 28 -6.50 -26.25 -0.88
N PRO A 29 -6.20 -26.92 0.24
CA PRO A 29 -4.82 -27.23 0.60
C PRO A 29 -4.13 -28.10 -0.47
N PRO A 30 -2.82 -27.94 -0.69
CA PRO A 30 -1.95 -26.96 -0.02
C PRO A 30 -2.04 -25.54 -0.63
N HIS A 31 -2.53 -25.42 -1.87
CA HIS A 31 -2.44 -24.21 -2.70
C HIS A 31 -3.12 -22.97 -2.11
N SER A 32 -4.21 -23.14 -1.37
CA SER A 32 -4.87 -22.06 -0.61
C SER A 32 -3.94 -21.35 0.39
N VAL A 33 -2.94 -22.06 0.93
CA VAL A 33 -1.97 -21.52 1.90
C VAL A 33 -0.65 -21.18 1.21
N THR A 34 -0.12 -22.10 0.40
CA THR A 34 1.21 -21.93 -0.21
C THR A 34 1.24 -20.79 -1.23
N SER A 35 0.13 -20.50 -1.91
CA SER A 35 0.03 -19.32 -2.79
C SER A 35 0.15 -18.01 -2.02
N ALA A 36 -0.43 -17.90 -0.82
CA ALA A 36 -0.31 -16.72 0.04
C ALA A 36 1.13 -16.54 0.56
N ILE A 37 1.78 -17.64 0.98
CA ILE A 37 3.19 -17.62 1.42
C ILE A 37 4.11 -17.22 0.26
N TRP A 38 3.92 -17.80 -0.92
CA TRP A 38 4.66 -17.44 -2.12
C TRP A 38 4.46 -15.96 -2.48
N PHE A 39 3.21 -15.49 -2.45
CA PHE A 39 2.88 -14.11 -2.75
C PHE A 39 3.63 -13.16 -1.81
N SER A 40 3.67 -13.50 -0.52
CA SER A 40 4.33 -12.67 0.49
C SER A 40 5.86 -12.73 0.44
N LYS A 41 6.45 -13.92 0.37
CA LYS A 41 7.91 -14.11 0.46
C LYS A 41 8.63 -13.88 -0.86
N ILE A 42 8.04 -14.29 -1.98
CA ILE A 42 8.72 -14.36 -3.27
C ILE A 42 8.22 -13.27 -4.21
N HIS A 43 6.90 -13.19 -4.43
CA HIS A 43 6.34 -12.32 -5.46
C HIS A 43 6.40 -10.83 -5.09
N THR A 44 5.90 -10.48 -3.90
CA THR A 44 5.83 -9.09 -3.43
C THR A 44 6.94 -8.71 -2.45
N LYS A 45 7.60 -9.72 -1.87
CA LYS A 45 8.58 -9.56 -0.79
C LYS A 45 8.02 -8.80 0.42
N THR A 46 6.70 -8.81 0.63
CA THR A 46 6.06 -8.19 1.81
C THR A 46 6.52 -8.79 3.12
N ALA A 47 6.96 -10.06 3.14
CA ALA A 47 7.53 -10.69 4.33
C ALA A 47 8.75 -9.93 4.88
N PHE A 48 9.54 -9.27 4.03
CA PHE A 48 10.64 -8.41 4.47
C PHE A 48 10.12 -7.21 5.28
N PHE A 49 9.12 -6.51 4.73
CA PHE A 49 8.51 -5.36 5.40
C PHE A 49 7.76 -5.75 6.68
N SER A 50 7.12 -6.92 6.70
CA SER A 50 6.54 -7.49 7.92
C SER A 50 7.60 -7.75 9.01
N ALA A 51 8.79 -8.22 8.64
CA ALA A 51 9.86 -8.54 9.59
C ALA A 51 10.46 -7.29 10.27
N ILE A 52 10.35 -6.12 9.63
CA ILE A 52 10.73 -4.82 10.20
C ILE A 52 9.53 -4.01 10.70
N ASP A 53 8.38 -4.67 10.87
CA ASP A 53 7.13 -4.08 11.36
C ASP A 53 6.62 -2.87 10.54
N ASP A 54 6.89 -2.83 9.23
CA ASP A 54 6.40 -1.77 8.36
C ASP A 54 5.00 -2.11 7.81
N PHE A 55 4.00 -2.02 8.68
CA PHE A 55 2.59 -2.30 8.36
C PHE A 55 2.04 -1.43 7.22
N ASN A 56 2.46 -0.17 7.18
CA ASN A 56 2.08 0.80 6.14
C ASN A 56 2.50 0.29 4.75
N LYS A 57 3.74 -0.17 4.62
CA LYS A 57 4.28 -0.73 3.38
C LYS A 57 3.65 -2.07 3.02
N VAL A 58 3.44 -2.95 3.99
CA VAL A 58 2.76 -4.23 3.78
C VAL A 58 1.36 -3.99 3.20
N THR A 59 0.57 -3.13 3.83
CA THR A 59 -0.80 -2.82 3.39
C THR A 59 -0.83 -2.23 1.99
N LEU A 60 0.05 -1.24 1.72
CA LEU A 60 0.15 -0.63 0.40
C LEU A 60 0.51 -1.66 -0.67
N THR A 61 1.43 -2.58 -0.37
CA THR A 61 1.93 -3.55 -1.36
C THR A 61 0.90 -4.62 -1.70
N VAL A 62 0.16 -5.12 -0.71
CA VAL A 62 -0.86 -6.18 -0.92
C VAL A 62 -2.00 -5.69 -1.82
N ASN A 63 -2.46 -4.46 -1.64
CA ASN A 63 -3.64 -3.92 -2.33
C ASN A 63 -3.32 -2.86 -3.40
N GLY A 64 -2.06 -2.45 -3.53
CA GLY A 64 -1.65 -1.29 -4.34
C GLY A 64 -2.11 0.07 -3.78
N GLY A 65 -2.70 0.11 -2.58
CA GLY A 65 -3.33 1.27 -1.95
C GLY A 65 -3.69 0.97 -0.49
N LEU A 66 -4.26 1.93 0.23
CA LEU A 66 -4.59 1.77 1.66
C LEU A 66 -6.06 1.37 1.90
N ASN A 67 -6.65 0.63 0.96
CA ASN A 67 -8.01 0.09 1.12
C ASN A 67 -8.05 -0.97 2.22
N GLY A 68 -9.00 -0.86 3.15
CA GLY A 68 -9.15 -1.75 4.31
C GLY A 68 -8.03 -1.61 5.35
N TYR A 69 -7.28 -0.50 5.36
CA TYR A 69 -6.16 -0.29 6.27
C TYR A 69 -6.56 -0.42 7.75
N ASN A 70 -7.64 0.23 8.18
CA ASN A 70 -8.13 0.17 9.56
C ASN A 70 -8.57 -1.25 9.94
N ASP A 71 -9.29 -1.95 9.06
CA ASP A 71 -9.72 -3.33 9.31
C ASP A 71 -8.49 -4.25 9.50
N ARG A 72 -7.48 -4.10 8.63
CA ARG A 72 -6.21 -4.84 8.73
C ARG A 72 -5.46 -4.52 10.03
N LEU A 73 -5.48 -3.27 10.46
CA LEU A 73 -4.85 -2.84 11.70
C LEU A 73 -5.56 -3.46 12.92
N ASP A 74 -6.89 -3.54 12.89
CA ASP A 74 -7.68 -4.20 13.93
C ASP A 74 -7.47 -5.72 13.96
N PHE A 75 -7.29 -6.37 12.80
CA PHE A 75 -6.88 -7.78 12.75
C PHE A 75 -5.48 -7.99 13.34
N LEU A 76 -4.51 -7.13 12.99
CA LEU A 76 -3.16 -7.19 13.53
C LEU A 76 -3.15 -7.01 15.05
N ARG A 77 -3.86 -5.99 15.56
CA ARG A 77 -3.99 -5.75 17.02
C ARG A 77 -4.51 -6.98 17.75
N ARG A 78 -5.61 -7.57 17.28
CA ARG A 78 -6.18 -8.79 17.87
C ARG A 78 -5.20 -9.96 17.83
N GLY A 79 -4.44 -10.10 16.74
CA GLY A 79 -3.38 -11.11 16.62
C GLY A 79 -2.27 -10.91 17.66
N ILE A 80 -1.80 -9.68 17.83
CA ILE A 80 -0.78 -9.31 18.82
C ILE A 80 -1.25 -9.65 20.23
N GLU A 81 -2.47 -9.27 20.56
CA GLU A 81 -3.09 -9.54 21.88
C GLU A 81 -3.21 -11.03 22.15
N SER A 82 -3.79 -11.79 21.20
CA SER A 82 -4.02 -13.24 21.33
C SER A 82 -2.70 -14.02 21.45
N LEU A 83 -1.68 -13.64 20.68
CA LEU A 83 -0.37 -14.30 20.68
C LEU A 83 0.60 -13.76 21.75
N LYS A 84 0.19 -12.76 22.54
CA LYS A 84 1.06 -12.05 23.51
C LYS A 84 2.36 -11.54 22.86
N ALA A 85 2.25 -11.04 21.64
CA ALA A 85 3.38 -10.72 20.76
C ALA A 85 3.78 -9.24 20.78
N SER A 86 3.38 -8.47 21.80
CA SER A 86 3.66 -7.02 21.86
C SER A 86 5.15 -6.68 21.80
N HIS A 87 6.01 -7.58 22.29
CA HIS A 87 7.48 -7.46 22.24
C HIS A 87 8.07 -7.55 20.81
N LEU A 88 7.29 -7.97 19.81
CA LEU A 88 7.73 -8.08 18.41
C LEU A 88 7.38 -6.86 17.56
N ILE A 89 6.62 -5.90 18.10
CA ILE A 89 6.09 -4.76 17.36
C ILE A 89 6.98 -3.54 17.65
N GLN A 90 7.64 -3.03 16.62
CA GLN A 90 8.70 -2.02 16.72
C GLN A 90 8.25 -0.62 16.30
N LEU A 91 7.30 -0.51 15.37
CA LEU A 91 6.83 0.75 14.80
C LEU A 91 5.39 1.08 15.21
N TYR A 92 4.66 0.13 15.80
CA TYR A 92 3.34 0.39 16.37
C TYR A 92 3.47 1.06 17.74
N HIS A 93 3.19 2.36 17.78
CA HIS A 93 3.21 3.14 19.01
C HIS A 93 1.93 3.96 19.13
N ASN A 94 1.43 4.16 20.35
CA ASN A 94 0.22 4.95 20.62
C ASN A 94 -0.98 4.57 19.73
N LYS A 95 -1.11 3.26 19.44
CA LYS A 95 -2.15 2.66 18.61
C LYS A 95 -2.08 3.01 17.11
N CYS A 96 -0.96 3.50 16.59
CA CYS A 96 -0.78 3.79 15.17
C CYS A 96 0.61 3.41 14.63
N TYR A 97 0.69 3.30 13.30
CA TYR A 97 1.95 3.23 12.56
C TYR A 97 2.24 4.61 11.95
N VAL A 98 3.36 5.21 12.35
CA VAL A 98 3.73 6.57 11.95
C VAL A 98 4.14 6.58 10.47
N PHE A 99 3.63 7.55 9.71
CA PHE A 99 3.89 7.67 8.27
C PHE A 99 5.39 7.80 7.98
N GLU A 100 6.06 8.70 8.70
CA GLU A 100 7.46 9.08 8.51
C GLU A 100 8.46 7.95 8.82
N GLN A 101 8.03 6.92 9.56
CA GLN A 101 8.85 5.75 9.90
C GLN A 101 8.73 4.61 8.88
N SER A 102 7.78 4.69 7.94
CA SER A 102 7.57 3.67 6.93
C SER A 102 8.38 3.91 5.66
N ASP A 103 8.75 2.83 4.97
CA ASP A 103 9.36 2.88 3.63
C ASP A 103 8.47 3.62 2.61
N ILE A 104 7.15 3.66 2.82
CA ILE A 104 6.25 4.42 1.94
C ILE A 104 6.55 5.93 1.97
N TYR A 105 7.14 6.46 3.04
CA TYR A 105 7.56 7.86 3.16
C TYR A 105 8.64 8.24 2.14
N ASN A 106 9.46 7.28 1.72
CA ASN A 106 10.56 7.48 0.80
C ASN A 106 10.22 7.10 -0.65
N SER A 107 8.96 6.72 -0.90
CA SER A 107 8.45 6.38 -2.23
C SER A 107 7.46 7.44 -2.71
N LYS A 108 7.65 7.95 -3.93
CA LYS A 108 6.68 8.87 -4.56
C LYS A 108 5.26 8.30 -4.56
N LEU A 109 5.13 7.02 -4.89
CA LEU A 109 3.83 6.33 -4.95
C LEU A 109 3.26 6.16 -3.54
N GLY A 110 4.10 5.76 -2.59
CA GLY A 110 3.71 5.53 -1.20
C GLY A 110 3.24 6.80 -0.49
N ALA A 111 4.02 7.88 -0.59
CA ALA A 111 3.66 9.18 -0.03
C ALA A 111 2.38 9.73 -0.67
N LEU A 112 2.22 9.55 -1.99
CA LEU A 112 1.01 9.98 -2.69
C LEU A 112 -0.21 9.18 -2.23
N ALA A 113 -0.06 7.86 -2.07
CA ALA A 113 -1.12 7.00 -1.55
C ALA A 113 -1.55 7.44 -0.15
N TRP A 114 -0.58 7.75 0.73
CA TRP A 114 -0.86 8.27 2.07
C TRP A 114 -1.71 9.55 2.00
N GLY A 115 -1.29 10.50 1.16
CA GLY A 115 -2.01 11.75 0.92
C GLY A 115 -3.45 11.52 0.47
N ILE A 116 -3.62 10.76 -0.62
CA ILE A 116 -4.93 10.52 -1.26
C ILE A 116 -5.90 9.75 -0.36
N TRP A 117 -5.43 8.75 0.39
CA TRP A 117 -6.33 7.96 1.23
C TRP A 117 -6.77 8.74 2.47
N HIS A 118 -5.89 9.54 3.08
CA HIS A 118 -6.25 10.35 4.25
C HIS A 118 -7.03 11.62 3.90
N ASP A 119 -7.02 12.06 2.64
CA ASP A 119 -7.68 13.30 2.22
C ASP A 119 -9.21 13.27 2.49
N PRO A 120 -9.74 14.23 3.28
CA PRO A 120 -11.17 14.34 3.56
C PRO A 120 -12.08 14.48 2.33
N HIS A 121 -11.57 15.01 1.21
CA HIS A 121 -12.35 15.15 -0.03
C HIS A 121 -12.18 13.95 -0.97
N SER A 122 -11.28 13.02 -0.65
CA SER A 122 -11.09 11.81 -1.44
C SER A 122 -12.17 10.79 -1.12
N LYS A 123 -12.74 10.20 -2.18
CA LYS A 123 -13.71 9.10 -2.07
C LYS A 123 -13.07 7.75 -1.71
N ARG A 124 -11.74 7.67 -1.59
CA ARG A 124 -11.05 6.44 -1.18
C ARG A 124 -11.39 6.09 0.27
N THR A 125 -11.61 4.81 0.55
CA THR A 125 -11.96 4.30 1.88
C THR A 125 -10.84 3.43 2.43
N GLY A 126 -10.92 3.10 3.72
CA GLY A 126 -10.01 2.17 4.39
C GLY A 126 -9.16 2.81 5.48
N VAL A 127 -8.95 4.13 5.46
CA VAL A 127 -8.27 4.88 6.53
C VAL A 127 -9.23 5.88 7.16
N GLN A 128 -8.93 6.30 8.39
CA GLN A 128 -9.58 7.46 8.98
C GLN A 128 -9.16 8.73 8.23
N LYS A 129 -10.11 9.57 7.85
CA LYS A 129 -9.79 10.83 7.16
C LYS A 129 -9.12 11.80 8.10
N SER A 130 -8.03 12.41 7.65
CA SER A 130 -7.25 13.38 8.41
C SER A 130 -6.62 14.39 7.46
N LYS A 131 -7.02 15.65 7.62
CA LYS A 131 -6.46 16.80 6.90
C LYS A 131 -4.93 16.86 7.05
N ASN A 132 -4.43 16.65 8.26
CA ASN A 132 -3.01 16.73 8.58
C ASN A 132 -2.22 15.60 7.92
N GLU A 133 -2.71 14.36 7.98
CA GLU A 133 -2.04 13.22 7.34
C GLU A 133 -2.07 13.31 5.82
N ALA A 134 -3.19 13.79 5.25
CA ALA A 134 -3.28 14.06 3.83
C ALA A 134 -2.22 15.10 3.40
N PHE A 135 -2.12 16.20 4.15
CA PHE A 135 -1.18 17.28 3.88
C PHE A 135 0.27 16.79 3.93
N LYS A 136 0.65 16.00 4.96
CA LYS A 136 1.98 15.37 5.05
C LYS A 136 2.29 14.51 3.83
N GLY A 137 1.36 13.65 3.41
CA GLY A 137 1.53 12.78 2.25
C GLY A 137 1.76 13.57 0.95
N TYR A 138 0.94 14.59 0.71
CA TYR A 138 1.08 15.45 -0.47
C TYR A 138 2.38 16.27 -0.47
N LEU A 139 2.73 16.89 0.67
CA LEU A 139 4.00 17.61 0.80
C LEU A 139 5.19 16.69 0.56
N ARG A 140 5.20 15.50 1.18
CA ARG A 140 6.29 14.55 0.99
C ARG A 140 6.41 14.11 -0.46
N THR A 141 5.28 13.87 -1.13
CA THR A 141 5.26 13.53 -2.56
C THR A 141 5.88 14.64 -3.40
N LYS A 142 5.51 15.91 -3.14
CA LYS A 142 6.09 17.08 -3.81
C LYS A 142 7.61 17.11 -3.63
N CYS A 143 8.10 17.02 -2.39
CA CYS A 143 9.54 17.02 -2.11
C CYS A 143 10.29 15.90 -2.84
N LEU A 144 9.71 14.69 -2.92
CA LEU A 144 10.33 13.56 -3.63
C LEU A 144 10.36 13.75 -5.15
N ILE A 145 9.37 14.42 -5.73
CA ILE A 145 9.36 14.75 -7.17
C ILE A 145 10.34 15.89 -7.47
N GLU A 146 10.42 16.91 -6.60
CA GLU A 146 11.37 18.01 -6.78
C GLU A 146 12.82 17.55 -6.66
N ALA A 147 13.12 16.66 -5.69
CA ALA A 147 14.44 16.08 -5.52
C ALA A 147 14.83 15.08 -6.62
N ASN A 148 13.84 14.36 -7.17
CA ASN A 148 14.04 13.39 -8.24
C ASN A 148 12.86 13.43 -9.20
N PRO A 149 12.91 14.24 -10.26
CA PRO A 149 11.80 14.42 -11.20
C PRO A 149 11.28 13.12 -11.80
N LEU A 150 10.01 13.12 -12.21
CA LEU A 150 9.41 11.97 -12.89
C LEU A 150 10.08 11.72 -14.25
N THR A 151 10.39 10.46 -14.53
CA THR A 151 10.81 10.01 -15.87
C THR A 151 9.66 10.13 -16.87
N ASP A 152 9.96 10.11 -18.17
CA ASP A 152 8.91 10.19 -19.21
C ASP A 152 7.92 9.03 -19.13
N LYS A 153 8.41 7.85 -18.76
CA LYS A 153 7.56 6.68 -18.49
C LYS A 153 6.61 6.90 -17.31
N GLU A 154 7.06 7.59 -16.26
CA GLU A 154 6.23 7.90 -15.09
C GLU A 154 5.24 9.02 -15.37
N LYS A 155 5.64 10.01 -16.17
CA LYS A 155 4.79 11.10 -16.67
C LYS A 155 3.61 10.59 -17.50
N ALA A 156 3.85 9.58 -18.34
CA ALA A 156 2.83 8.96 -19.18
C ALA A 156 1.88 8.01 -18.42
N LYS A 157 2.15 7.69 -17.15
CA LYS A 157 1.34 6.76 -16.34
C LYS A 157 0.31 7.50 -15.48
N ARG A 158 -0.76 6.79 -15.11
CA ARG A 158 -1.69 7.25 -14.07
C ARG A 158 -1.25 6.82 -12.68
N TRP A 159 -1.24 7.78 -11.77
CA TRP A 159 -0.94 7.65 -10.35
C TRP A 159 -2.25 7.82 -9.58
N TYR A 160 -2.88 6.70 -9.21
CA TYR A 160 -4.17 6.68 -8.52
C TYR A 160 -5.32 7.42 -9.23
N GLY A 161 -5.21 7.59 -10.54
CA GLY A 161 -6.18 8.27 -11.40
C GLY A 161 -5.65 9.56 -12.02
N VAL A 162 -4.59 10.16 -11.45
CA VAL A 162 -3.98 11.41 -11.94
C VAL A 162 -2.88 11.09 -12.95
N LEU A 163 -2.85 11.74 -14.10
CA LEU A 163 -1.75 11.55 -15.06
C LEU A 163 -0.45 12.12 -14.49
N GLY A 164 0.68 11.45 -14.70
CA GLY A 164 1.97 11.85 -14.14
C GLY A 164 2.39 13.28 -14.54
N ASN A 165 2.08 13.71 -15.77
CA ASN A 165 2.30 15.08 -16.23
C ASN A 165 1.53 16.13 -15.42
N ASP A 166 0.37 15.78 -14.90
CA ASP A 166 -0.49 16.68 -14.13
C ASP A 166 -0.29 16.52 -12.62
N LEU A 167 0.60 15.62 -12.19
CA LEU A 167 0.68 15.19 -10.81
C LEU A 167 1.11 16.31 -9.87
N LEU A 168 2.11 17.13 -10.24
CA LEU A 168 2.52 18.28 -9.43
C LEU A 168 1.45 19.36 -9.34
N ILE A 169 0.69 19.59 -10.43
CA ILE A 169 -0.43 20.54 -10.44
C ILE A 169 -1.49 20.07 -9.45
N TYR A 170 -1.90 18.81 -9.55
CA TYR A 170 -2.84 18.18 -8.61
C TYR A 170 -2.35 18.27 -7.16
N ILE A 171 -1.11 17.91 -6.88
CA ILE A 171 -0.55 17.95 -5.52
C ILE A 171 -0.56 19.37 -4.95
N ASN A 172 -0.15 20.38 -5.72
CA ASN A 172 -0.12 21.77 -5.25
C ASN A 172 -1.54 22.32 -4.99
N ASP A 173 -2.52 21.93 -5.80
CA ASP A 173 -3.93 22.26 -5.57
C ASP A 173 -4.45 21.64 -4.26
N ARG A 174 -4.15 20.35 -4.03
CA ARG A 174 -4.51 19.67 -2.77
C ARG A 174 -3.85 20.33 -1.56
N ILE A 175 -2.56 20.64 -1.64
CA ILE A 175 -1.82 21.34 -0.58
C ILE A 175 -2.47 22.69 -0.27
N SER A 176 -2.81 23.49 -1.28
CA SER A 176 -3.44 24.82 -1.10
C SER A 176 -4.83 24.70 -0.46
N THR A 177 -5.64 23.77 -0.96
CA THR A 177 -6.97 23.46 -0.41
C THR A 177 -6.89 23.03 1.06
N LEU A 178 -5.95 22.14 1.38
CA LEU A 178 -5.74 21.68 2.75
C LEU A 178 -5.12 22.79 3.62
N ASN A 179 -4.29 23.68 3.09
CA ASN A 179 -3.74 24.77 3.91
C ASN A 179 -4.74 25.90 4.17
N GLY A 180 -5.93 25.86 3.55
CA GLY A 180 -6.94 26.92 3.69
C GLY A 180 -6.60 28.21 2.95
N VAL A 181 -5.56 28.18 2.10
CA VAL A 181 -5.19 29.30 1.23
C VAL A 181 -6.09 29.21 -0.01
N LYS A 182 -7.28 29.81 0.05
CA LYS A 182 -8.09 30.02 -1.16
C LYS A 182 -7.39 31.06 -2.04
N ARG A 183 -7.26 30.75 -3.34
CA ARG A 183 -7.11 31.77 -4.38
C ARG A 183 -8.45 32.43 -4.64
#